data_AF-A0A7Y9SHQ1-F1
#
_entry.id   AF-A0A7Y9SHQ1-F1
#
_cell.length_a   1.000
_cell.length_b   1.000
_cell.length_c   1.000
_cell.angle_alpha   90.00
_cell.angle_beta   90.00
_cell.angle_gamma   90.00
#
_symmetry.space_group_name_H-M   'P 1'
#
loop_
_entity.id
_entity.type
_entity.pdbx_description
1 polymer ?
#
loop_
_entity_poly.entity_id
_entity_poly.type
_entity_poly.pdbx_seq_one_letter_code
_entity_poly.pdbx_strand_id
1 'polypeptide(L)' 'MPETTTRPLMFGADWCGDCRRSKALLDASGVEYDYVDVEAEREGADRAFAISGRTNIPVILFSDGTHLVEPSDAELSAKL' A
#
# COMPACT_ATOMS: atom_id res chain seq x y z
N MET A 1 7.65 -17.94 -19.27
CA MET A 1 6.53 -17.68 -18.35
C MET A 1 6.82 -16.31 -17.78
N PRO A 2 6.05 -15.25 -18.10
CA PRO A 2 6.40 -13.91 -17.62
C PRO A 2 6.01 -13.81 -16.14
N GLU A 3 6.99 -14.07 -15.30
CA GLU A 3 7.08 -13.63 -13.91
C GLU A 3 7.12 -12.10 -13.88
N THR A 4 5.95 -11.47 -14.00
CA THR A 4 5.83 -10.03 -13.81
C THR A 4 6.00 -9.75 -12.33
N THR A 5 7.23 -9.44 -11.91
CA THR A 5 7.55 -8.78 -10.65
C THR A 5 6.83 -7.42 -10.62
N THR A 6 5.55 -7.45 -10.24
CA THR A 6 4.68 -6.29 -10.01
C THR A 6 4.68 -6.03 -8.52
N ARG A 7 5.53 -5.10 -8.07
CA ARG A 7 5.57 -4.68 -6.66
C ARG A 7 4.52 -3.60 -6.43
N PRO A 8 3.46 -3.82 -5.63
CA PRO A 8 2.55 -2.76 -5.26
C PRO A 8 3.25 -1.72 -4.38
N LEU A 9 2.90 -0.45 -4.56
CA LEU A 9 3.34 0.67 -3.75
C LEU A 9 2.38 0.84 -2.57
N MET A 10 2.85 0.59 -1.36
CA MET A 10 2.12 0.83 -0.13
C MET A 10 2.52 2.17 0.46
N PHE A 11 1.64 3.15 0.36
CA PHE A 11 1.73 4.42 1.07
C PHE A 11 1.13 4.27 2.47
N GLY A 12 1.92 4.57 3.48
CA GLY A 12 1.49 4.50 4.87
C GLY A 12 2.29 5.44 5.77
N ALA A 13 2.03 5.37 7.06
CA ALA A 13 2.80 6.10 8.07
C ALA A 13 3.01 5.21 9.31
N ASP A 14 4.10 5.43 10.05
CA ASP A 14 4.47 4.55 11.17
C ASP A 14 3.50 4.65 12.36
N TRP A 15 2.82 5.79 12.54
CA TRP A 15 1.78 5.98 13.55
C TRP A 15 0.48 5.21 13.27
N CYS A 16 0.28 4.76 12.04
CA CYS A 16 -0.95 4.09 11.63
C CYS A 16 -0.88 2.59 11.95
N GLY A 17 -1.66 2.15 12.93
CA GLY A 17 -1.76 0.74 13.32
C GLY A 17 -2.17 -0.17 12.15
N ASP A 18 -3.08 0.28 11.30
CA ASP A 18 -3.53 -0.47 10.11
C ASP A 18 -2.44 -0.58 9.04
N CYS A 19 -1.58 0.44 8.89
CA CYS A 19 -0.41 0.33 8.01
C CYS A 19 0.53 -0.79 8.46
N ARG A 20 0.85 -0.91 9.76
CA ARG A 20 1.72 -1.99 10.26
C ARG A 20 1.10 -3.37 10.04
N ARG A 21 -0.22 -3.50 10.19
CA ARG A 21 -0.94 -4.76 9.95
C ARG A 21 -0.87 -5.19 8.48
N SER A 22 -1.20 -4.29 7.57
CA SER A 22 -1.15 -4.56 6.13
C SER A 22 0.27 -4.86 5.65
N LYS A 23 1.26 -4.14 6.19
CA LYS A 23 2.69 -4.39 5.94
C LYS A 23 3.12 -5.79 6.37
N ALA A 24 2.73 -6.21 7.58
CA ALA A 24 3.04 -7.53 8.10
C ALA A 24 2.36 -8.65 7.31
N LEU A 25 1.14 -8.42 6.80
CA LEU A 25 0.44 -9.39 5.96
C LEU A 25 1.14 -9.57 4.61
N LEU A 26 1.56 -8.48 3.95
CA LEU A 26 2.31 -8.53 2.70
C LEU A 26 3.65 -9.27 2.87
N ASP A 27 4.35 -8.99 3.96
CA ASP A 27 5.60 -9.66 4.34
C ASP A 27 5.37 -11.16 4.60
N ALA A 28 4.29 -11.51 5.32
CA ALA A 28 3.91 -12.89 5.57
C ALA A 28 3.50 -13.66 4.30
N SER A 29 2.87 -12.97 3.34
CA SER A 29 2.54 -13.52 2.02
C SER A 29 3.76 -13.65 1.10
N GLY A 30 4.92 -13.11 1.47
CA GLY A 30 6.13 -13.14 0.66
C GLY A 30 6.04 -12.31 -0.62
N VAL A 31 5.16 -11.30 -0.63
CA VAL A 31 4.96 -10.43 -1.78
C VAL A 31 5.94 -9.27 -1.66
N GLU A 32 6.72 -9.01 -2.72
CA GLU A 32 7.56 -7.80 -2.77
C GLU A 32 6.67 -6.57 -2.97
N TYR A 33 6.72 -5.59 -2.05
CA TYR A 33 6.02 -4.31 -2.14
C TYR A 33 6.95 -3.16 -1.79
N ASP A 34 6.69 -1.98 -2.34
CA ASP A 34 7.42 -0.76 -2.04
C ASP A 34 6.66 0.05 -1.00
N TYR A 35 7.22 0.19 0.21
CA TYR A 35 6.62 1.01 1.26
C TYR A 35 7.10 2.46 1.17
N VAL A 36 6.17 3.39 1.03
CA VAL A 36 6.41 4.83 1.02
C VAL A 36 5.82 5.44 2.29
N ASP A 37 6.67 6.04 3.11
CA ASP A 37 6.24 6.76 4.31
C ASP A 37 5.77 8.16 3.93
N VAL A 38 4.45 8.39 4.01
CA VAL A 38 3.84 9.68 3.67
C VAL A 38 4.07 10.76 4.72
N GLU A 39 4.48 10.38 5.92
CA GLU A 39 4.81 11.30 7.00
C GLU A 39 6.26 11.78 6.87
N ALA A 40 7.17 10.87 6.53
CA ALA A 40 8.56 11.19 6.25
C ALA A 40 8.72 11.96 4.92
N GLU A 41 7.94 11.59 3.90
CA GLU A 41 7.97 12.23 2.59
C GLU A 41 6.66 12.95 2.29
N ARG A 42 6.73 14.29 2.25
CA ARG A 42 5.59 15.13 1.83
C ARG A 42 5.05 14.77 0.45
N GLU A 43 5.91 14.32 -0.46
CA GLU A 43 5.52 13.81 -1.78
C GLU A 43 4.76 12.48 -1.69
N GLY A 44 5.04 11.65 -0.69
CA GLY A 44 4.28 10.44 -0.41
C GLY A 44 2.82 10.75 -0.05
N ALA A 45 2.59 11.77 0.78
CA ALA A 45 1.25 12.23 1.14
C ALA A 45 0.50 12.80 -0.07
N ASP A 46 1.17 13.63 -0.87
CA ASP A 46 0.58 14.21 -2.09
C ASP A 46 0.23 13.11 -3.12
N ARG A 47 1.11 12.12 -3.29
CA ARG A 47 0.84 10.95 -4.16
C ARG A 47 -0.31 10.09 -3.63
N ALA A 48 -0.33 9.78 -2.34
CA ALA A 48 -1.42 9.02 -1.73
C ALA A 48 -2.76 9.74 -1.91
N PHE A 49 -2.76 11.07 -1.75
CA PHE A 49 -3.93 11.92 -1.99
C PHE A 49 -4.32 11.95 -3.47
N ALA A 50 -3.36 12.08 -4.39
CA ALA A 50 -3.60 12.08 -5.83
C ALA A 50 -4.12 10.72 -6.34
N ILE A 51 -3.69 9.61 -5.73
CA ILE A 51 -4.12 8.25 -6.10
C ILE A 51 -5.50 7.93 -5.52
N SER A 52 -5.69 8.11 -4.21
CA SER A 52 -6.94 7.75 -3.53
C SER A 52 -8.05 8.80 -3.70
N GLY A 53 -7.68 10.03 -4.05
CA GLY A 53 -8.54 11.21 -4.00
C GLY A 53 -8.94 11.61 -2.57
N ARG A 54 -8.30 11.03 -1.54
CA ARG A 54 -8.64 11.20 -0.12
C ARG A 54 -7.36 11.31 0.72
N THR A 55 -7.45 11.89 1.91
CA THR A 55 -6.33 12.01 2.85
C THR A 55 -6.16 10.79 3.76
N ASN A 56 -6.83 9.68 3.44
CA ASN A 56 -6.86 8.49 4.27
C ASN A 56 -5.74 7.52 3.90
N ILE A 57 -5.11 6.93 4.91
CA ILE A 57 -4.03 5.94 4.79
C ILE A 57 -4.38 4.71 5.64
N PRO A 58 -3.96 3.48 5.27
CA PRO A 58 -3.03 3.12 4.19
C PRO A 58 -3.60 3.24 2.76
N VAL A 59 -2.77 3.63 1.78
CA VAL A 59 -3.10 3.56 0.35
C VAL A 59 -2.17 2.56 -0.32
N ILE A 60 -2.71 1.55 -1.00
CA ILE A 60 -1.91 0.54 -1.71
C ILE A 60 -2.22 0.67 -3.20
N LEU A 61 -1.24 1.08 -3.98
CA LEU A 61 -1.31 1.17 -5.43
C LEU A 61 -0.70 -0.08 -6.05
N PHE A 62 -1.50 -0.86 -6.77
CA PHE A 62 -1.05 -2.02 -7.53
C PHE A 62 -0.61 -1.58 -8.94
N SER A 63 0.36 -2.26 -9.55
CA SER A 63 0.78 -1.93 -10.94
C SER A 63 -0.30 -2.24 -12.00
N ASP A 64 -1.39 -2.92 -11.62
CA ASP A 64 -2.58 -3.08 -12.46
C ASP A 64 -3.39 -1.76 -12.59
N GLY A 65 -2.96 -0.69 -11.91
CA GLY A 65 -3.67 0.59 -11.85
C GLY A 65 -4.80 0.60 -10.81
N THR A 66 -5.07 -0.54 -10.18
CA THR A 66 -5.98 -0.61 -9.04
C THR A 66 -5.30 -0.01 -7.80
N HIS A 67 -6.06 0.71 -6.98
CA HIS A 67 -5.61 1.16 -5.67
C HIS A 67 -6.60 0.74 -4.60
N LEU A 68 -6.11 0.47 -3.39
CA LEU A 68 -6.91 0.24 -2.20
C LEU A 68 -6.64 1.36 -1.20
N VAL A 69 -7.69 1.83 -0.54
CA VAL A 69 -7.64 2.93 0.43
C VAL A 69 -8.25 2.38 1.72
N GLU A 70 -7.47 2.42 2.80
CA GLU A 70 -7.80 1.77 4.07
C GLU A 70 -8.21 0.29 3.91
N PRO A 71 -7.47 -0.54 3.12
CA PRO A 71 -7.81 -1.94 3.00
C PRO A 71 -7.67 -2.65 4.35
N SER A 72 -8.67 -3.46 4.67
CA SER A 72 -8.57 -4.44 5.74
C SER A 72 -7.64 -5.58 5.33
N ASP A 73 -7.12 -6.33 6.31
CA ASP A 73 -6.29 -7.52 6.08
C ASP A 73 -6.93 -8.50 5.07
N ALA A 74 -8.24 -8.71 5.18
CA ALA A 74 -9.00 -9.54 4.25
C ALA A 74 -9.02 -8.99 2.81
N GLU A 75 -9.16 -7.66 2.62
CA GLU A 75 -9.16 -7.05 1.28
C GLU A 75 -7.78 -7.11 0.64
N LEU A 76 -6.74 -6.86 1.42
CA LEU A 76 -5.37 -6.98 0.96
C LEU A 76 -5.04 -8.43 0.61
N SER A 77 -5.38 -9.38 1.48
CA SER A 77 -5.18 -10.81 1.23
C SER A 77 -5.99 -11.32 0.04
N ALA A 78 -7.15 -10.75 -0.26
CA ALA A 78 -7.96 -11.15 -1.41
C ALA A 78 -7.41 -10.65 -2.75
N LYS A 79 -6.54 -9.63 -2.71
CA LYS A 79 -5.91 -9.01 -3.88
C LYS A 79 -4.48 -9.51 -4.15
N LEU A 80 -3.88 -10.22 -3.18
CA LEU A 80 -2.59 -10.92 -3.29
C LEU A 80 -2.77 -12.32 -3.85
#